data_AF-A0A0F8YHY2-F1
#
_entry.id   AF-A0A0F8YHY2-F1
#
_cell.length_a   1.000
_cell.length_b   1.000
_cell.length_c   1.000
_cell.angle_alpha   90.00
_cell.angle_beta   90.00
_cell.angle_gamma   90.00
#
_symmetry.space_group_name_H-M   'P 1'
#
loop_
_entity.id
_entity.type
_entity.pdbx_description
1 polymer ?
#
loop_
_entity_poly.entity_id
_entity_poly.type
_entity_poly.pdbx_seq_one_letter_code
_entity_poly.pdbx_strand_id
1 'polypeptide(L)'
;MEKHVFLDTNVLQQWKLFTEIDWEVIFEDNPEKITIHIPNMVLRELDKNKKESKKARQVIPLLRKFIEKEFRPKVYLDSSIFPTKWDSLKDEWKEKLDI
;
A
#
# COMPACT_ATOMS: atom_id res chain seq x y z
N MET A 1 13.56 -13.47 -2.91
CA MET A 1 13.31 -12.24 -3.72
C MET A 1 12.24 -11.40 -3.05
N GLU A 2 12.44 -10.08 -2.93
CA GLU A 2 11.46 -9.14 -2.36
C GLU A 2 10.56 -8.53 -3.44
N LYS A 3 9.27 -8.38 -3.15
CA LYS A 3 8.28 -7.72 -4.01
C LYS A 3 7.79 -6.43 -3.36
N HIS A 4 7.62 -5.41 -4.19
CA HIS A 4 7.11 -4.11 -3.78
C HIS A 4 5.77 -3.84 -4.47
N VAL A 5 4.75 -3.49 -3.70
CA VAL A 5 3.39 -3.23 -4.22
C VAL A 5 2.97 -1.82 -3.86
N PHE A 6 2.49 -1.03 -4.83
CA PHE A 6 1.99 0.31 -4.58
C PHE A 6 0.47 0.30 -4.71
N LEU A 7 -0.24 0.61 -3.62
CA LEU A 7 -1.70 0.68 -3.68
C LEU A 7 -2.15 2.12 -3.91
N ASP A 8 -3.05 2.28 -4.87
CA ASP A 8 -3.76 3.54 -5.09
C ASP A 8 -5.01 3.64 -4.20
N THR A 9 -5.65 4.81 -4.25
CA THR A 9 -6.87 5.09 -3.49
C THR A 9 -8.06 4.23 -3.94
N ASN A 10 -8.09 3.78 -5.20
CA ASN A 10 -9.19 2.98 -5.74
C ASN A 10 -9.13 1.54 -5.26
N VAL A 11 -7.95 0.91 -5.25
CA VAL A 11 -7.70 -0.44 -4.72
C VAL A 11 -8.10 -0.49 -3.25
N LEU A 12 -7.74 0.55 -2.48
CA LEU A 12 -8.12 0.66 -1.09
C LEU A 12 -9.62 0.87 -0.87
N GLN A 13 -10.35 1.39 -1.86
CA GLN A 13 -11.81 1.57 -1.82
C GLN A 13 -12.60 0.41 -2.49
N GLN A 14 -11.94 -0.68 -2.86
CA GLN A 14 -12.61 -1.84 -3.46
C GLN A 14 -13.50 -2.59 -2.46
N TRP A 15 -14.28 -3.54 -2.98
CA TRP A 15 -15.16 -4.39 -2.16
C TRP A 15 -14.38 -5.39 -1.30
N LYS A 16 -13.24 -5.87 -1.81
CA LYS A 16 -12.29 -6.71 -1.07
C LYS A 16 -11.23 -5.80 -0.44
N LEU A 17 -11.00 -5.92 0.87
CA LEU A 17 -9.97 -5.16 1.55
C LEU A 17 -8.59 -5.72 1.18
N PHE A 18 -7.57 -4.85 1.14
CA PHE A 18 -6.20 -5.27 0.85
C PHE A 18 -5.67 -6.34 1.84
N THR A 19 -6.20 -6.36 3.07
CA THR A 19 -5.91 -7.37 4.10
C THR A 19 -6.49 -8.75 3.81
N GLU A 20 -7.45 -8.84 2.89
CA GLU A 20 -8.13 -10.07 2.47
C GLU A 20 -7.52 -10.65 1.19
N ILE A 21 -6.64 -9.90 0.53
CA ILE A 21 -5.95 -10.34 -0.67
C ILE A 21 -4.91 -11.39 -0.28
N ASP A 22 -4.88 -12.47 -1.07
CA ASP A 22 -3.85 -13.50 -0.97
C ASP A 22 -2.67 -13.07 -1.82
N TRP A 23 -1.77 -12.30 -1.21
CA TRP A 23 -0.65 -11.68 -1.91
C TRP A 23 0.38 -12.70 -2.39
N GLU A 24 0.52 -13.84 -1.71
CA GLU A 24 1.43 -14.90 -2.16
C GLU A 24 0.91 -15.56 -3.44
N VAL A 25 -0.41 -15.71 -3.60
CA VAL A 25 -1.01 -16.26 -4.83
C VAL A 25 -0.90 -15.29 -6.01
N ILE A 26 -0.86 -13.97 -5.76
CA ILE A 26 -0.66 -12.97 -6.81
C ILE A 26 0.75 -13.05 -7.40
N PHE A 27 1.74 -13.36 -6.58
CA PHE A 27 3.14 -13.47 -7.00
C PHE A 27 3.50 -14.95 -7.14
N GLU A 28 3.29 -15.50 -8.34
CA GLU A 28 3.50 -16.91 -8.71
C GLU A 28 4.91 -17.46 -8.37
N ASP A 29 5.85 -16.57 -8.04
CA ASP A 29 7.25 -16.85 -7.73
C ASP A 29 7.56 -17.06 -6.24
N ASN A 30 6.55 -17.18 -5.37
CA ASN A 30 6.71 -17.42 -3.92
C ASN A 30 7.71 -16.45 -3.26
N PRO A 31 7.40 -15.15 -3.21
CA PRO A 31 8.33 -14.15 -2.70
C PRO A 31 8.68 -14.40 -1.22
N GLU A 32 9.92 -14.08 -0.86
CA GLU A 32 10.40 -14.15 0.53
C GLU A 32 9.79 -13.04 1.39
N LYS A 33 9.46 -11.91 0.75
CA LYS A 33 8.92 -10.72 1.39
C LYS A 33 8.11 -9.90 0.39
N ILE A 34 6.94 -9.42 0.82
CA ILE A 34 6.07 -8.53 0.08
C ILE A 34 5.88 -7.27 0.91
N THR A 35 6.34 -6.13 0.40
CA THR A 35 6.18 -4.84 1.06
C THR A 35 5.13 -4.01 0.29
N ILE A 36 4.00 -3.75 0.94
CA ILE A 36 2.93 -2.92 0.42
C ILE A 36 3.16 -1.47 0.84
N HIS A 37 3.40 -0.62 -0.14
CA HIS A 37 3.64 0.80 -0.01
C HIS A 37 2.34 1.59 -0.17
N ILE A 38 2.07 2.47 0.78
CA ILE A 38 0.93 3.39 0.75
C ILE A 38 1.45 4.82 0.65
N PRO A 39 1.36 5.44 -0.53
CA PRO A 39 1.81 6.81 -0.71
C PRO A 39 1.07 7.81 0.17
N ASN A 40 1.77 8.84 0.64
CA ASN A 40 1.18 9.93 1.43
C ASN A 40 0.01 10.63 0.71
N MET A 41 0.05 10.72 -0.62
CA MET A 41 -1.05 11.26 -1.41
C MET A 41 -2.32 10.42 -1.33
N VAL A 42 -2.18 9.09 -1.33
CA VAL A 42 -3.29 8.14 -1.17
C VAL A 42 -3.93 8.30 0.21
N LEU A 43 -3.12 8.47 1.26
CA LEU A 43 -3.63 8.77 2.61
C LEU A 43 -4.42 10.09 2.64
N ARG A 44 -3.95 11.14 1.96
CA ARG A 44 -4.64 12.43 1.86
C ARG A 44 -5.95 12.33 1.09
N GLU A 45 -5.98 11.57 -0.01
CA GLU A 45 -7.18 11.34 -0.80
C GLU A 45 -8.23 10.56 0.00
N LEU A 46 -7.82 9.50 0.70
CA LEU A 46 -8.70 8.77 1.61
C LEU A 46 -9.26 9.67 2.73
N ASP A 47 -8.43 10.55 3.30
CA ASP A 47 -8.87 11.45 4.37
C ASP A 47 -9.87 12.51 3.86
N LYS A 48 -9.68 13.02 2.65
CA LYS A 48 -10.68 13.89 1.98
C LYS A 48 -11.99 13.15 1.74
N ASN A 49 -11.91 11.91 1.28
CA ASN A 49 -13.07 11.09 0.90
C ASN A 49 -13.83 10.50 2.11
N LYS A 50 -13.29 10.54 3.34
CA LYS A 50 -13.89 9.89 4.52
C LYS A 50 -15.32 10.35 4.87
N LYS A 51 -15.69 11.57 4.46
CA LYS A 51 -17.04 12.12 4.69
C LYS A 51 -18.07 11.43 3.80
N GLU A 52 -17.70 11.15 2.57
CA GLU A 52 -18.59 10.66 1.50
C GLU A 52 -18.46 9.14 1.29
N SER A 53 -17.28 8.58 1.55
CA SER A 53 -16.98 7.16 1.37
C SER A 53 -16.85 6.44 2.72
N LYS A 54 -17.85 5.59 3.03
CA LYS A 54 -17.82 4.69 4.20
C LYS A 54 -16.57 3.80 4.17
N LYS A 55 -16.12 3.39 2.99
CA LYS A 55 -14.92 2.57 2.82
C LYS A 55 -13.65 3.33 3.16
N ALA A 56 -13.50 4.56 2.65
CA ALA A 56 -12.36 5.40 3.01
C ALA A 56 -12.25 5.61 4.53
N ARG A 57 -13.40 5.76 5.21
CA ARG A 57 -13.46 5.85 6.68
C ARG A 57 -13.01 4.58 7.41
N GLN A 58 -13.25 3.40 6.85
CA GLN A 58 -12.87 2.11 7.42
C GLN A 58 -11.40 1.75 7.16
N VAL A 59 -10.87 2.16 6.01
CA VAL A 59 -9.51 1.83 5.58
C VAL A 59 -8.45 2.59 6.37
N ILE A 60 -8.67 3.88 6.67
CA ILE A 60 -7.68 4.70 7.41
C ILE A 60 -7.28 4.08 8.76
N PRO A 61 -8.22 3.62 9.62
CA PRO A 61 -7.87 2.89 10.85
C PRO A 61 -7.08 1.60 10.60
N LEU A 62 -7.42 0.84 9.54
CA LEU A 62 -6.72 -0.40 9.18
C LEU A 62 -5.27 -0.12 8.79
N LEU A 63 -5.05 0.88 7.92
CA LEU A 63 -3.70 1.30 7.54
C LEU A 63 -2.89 1.65 8.78
N ARG A 64 -3.41 2.52 9.66
CA ARG A 64 -2.73 2.88 10.92
C ARG A 64 -2.40 1.70 11.84
N LYS A 65 -3.22 0.66 11.83
CA LYS A 65 -2.97 -0.55 12.63
C LYS A 65 -1.75 -1.33 12.15
N PHE A 66 -1.53 -1.35 10.83
CA PHE A 66 -0.55 -2.20 10.16
C PHE A 66 0.69 -1.47 9.67
N ILE A 67 0.72 -0.13 9.68
CA ILE A 67 1.92 0.67 9.36
C ILE A 67 3.13 0.11 10.12
N GLU A 68 4.20 -0.15 9.38
CA GLU A 68 5.49 -0.67 9.86
C GLU A 68 5.37 -2.04 10.55
N LYS A 69 4.31 -2.80 10.24
CA LYS A 69 4.07 -4.13 10.80
C LYS A 69 3.80 -5.16 9.72
N GLU A 70 4.18 -6.39 10.06
CA GLU A 70 3.71 -7.59 9.39
C GLU A 70 2.23 -7.82 9.77
N PHE A 71 1.35 -7.86 8.77
CA PHE A 71 -0.08 -8.13 9.02
C PHE A 71 -0.54 -9.49 8.48
N ARG A 72 0.31 -10.13 7.67
CA ARG A 72 0.24 -11.54 7.26
C ARG A 72 1.66 -12.06 7.08
N PRO A 73 1.89 -13.39 7.15
CA PRO A 73 3.20 -13.98 6.92
C PRO A 73 3.87 -13.40 5.67
N LYS A 74 5.07 -12.84 5.83
CA LYS A 74 5.89 -12.21 4.78
C LYS A 74 5.31 -10.94 4.14
N VAL A 75 4.15 -10.43 4.59
CA VAL A 75 3.49 -9.24 4.03
C VAL A 75 3.53 -8.09 5.03
N TYR A 76 4.20 -7.02 4.62
CA TYR A 76 4.45 -5.82 5.41
C TYR A 76 3.73 -4.62 4.83
N LEU A 77 3.24 -3.71 5.67
CA LEU A 77 2.75 -2.41 5.23
C LEU A 77 3.80 -1.34 5.54
N ASP A 78 4.16 -0.57 4.53
CA ASP A 78 5.06 0.56 4.64
C ASP A 78 4.35 1.85 4.19
N SER A 79 4.41 2.87 5.05
CA SER A 79 3.97 4.23 4.75
C SER A 79 5.10 5.25 4.89
N SER A 80 6.30 4.79 5.26
CA SER A 80 7.42 5.64 5.68
C SER A 80 8.18 6.29 4.52
N ILE A 81 7.93 5.83 3.29
CA ILE A 81 8.87 6.06 2.19
C ILE A 81 8.37 7.11 1.18
N PHE A 82 7.08 7.27 0.85
CA PHE A 82 6.77 8.08 -0.35
C PHE A 82 6.72 9.61 -0.17
N PRO A 83 7.46 10.37 -1.00
CA PRO A 83 7.40 11.83 -0.99
C PRO A 83 6.04 12.32 -1.48
N THR A 84 5.68 13.53 -1.07
CA THR A 84 4.35 14.13 -1.25
C THR A 84 3.95 14.42 -2.70
N LYS A 85 4.85 14.19 -3.67
CA LYS A 85 4.64 14.35 -5.12
C LYS A 85 5.38 13.24 -5.89
N TRP A 86 4.78 12.69 -6.95
CA TRP A 86 5.42 11.68 -7.82
C TRP A 86 6.76 12.17 -8.38
N ASP A 87 6.81 13.46 -8.72
CA ASP A 87 7.99 14.17 -9.23
C ASP A 87 9.14 14.29 -8.22
N SER A 88 8.90 13.97 -6.95
CA SER A 88 9.90 14.01 -5.88
C SER A 88 10.47 12.64 -5.51
N LEU A 89 10.13 11.59 -6.27
CA LEU A 89 10.83 10.31 -6.21
C LEU A 89 12.31 10.54 -6.55
N LYS A 90 13.18 10.26 -5.57
CA LYS A 90 14.63 10.21 -5.82
C LYS A 90 14.91 9.21 -6.93
N ASP A 91 15.90 9.50 -7.77
CA ASP A 91 16.21 8.65 -8.93
C ASP A 91 16.54 7.20 -8.51
N GLU A 92 17.16 7.02 -7.35
CA GLU A 92 17.40 5.71 -6.68
C GLU A 92 16.15 4.84 -6.50
N TRP A 93 14.95 5.44 -6.53
CA TRP A 93 13.68 4.74 -6.32
C TRP A 93 12.92 4.53 -7.62
N LYS A 94 13.20 5.35 -8.64
CA LYS A 94 12.77 5.10 -10.02
C LYS A 94 13.43 3.84 -10.56
N GLU A 95 14.72 3.64 -10.24
CA GLU A 95 15.47 2.41 -10.57
C GLU A 95 14.88 1.14 -9.95
N LYS A 96 14.11 1.24 -8.86
CA LYS A 96 13.42 0.09 -8.24
C LYS A 96 12.01 -0.16 -8.82
N LEU A 97 11.50 0.74 -9.65
CA LEU A 97 10.17 0.69 -10.25
C LEU A 97 10.18 0.22 -11.72
N ASP A 98 11.29 0.42 -12.44
CA ASP A 98 11.51 -0.14 -13.78
C ASP A 98 12.04 -1.59 -13.67
N ILE A 99 11.11 -2.57 -13.57
CA ILE A 99 11.35 -4.00 -13.85
C ILE A 99 10.42 -4.42 -14.99
#